data_AF-A0A849U498-F1
#
_entry.id   AF-A0A849U498-F1
#
_cell.length_a   1.000
_cell.length_b   1.000
_cell.length_c   1.000
_cell.angle_alpha   90.00
_cell.angle_beta   90.00
_cell.angle_gamma   90.00
#
_symmetry.space_group_name_H-M   'P 1'
#
loop_
_entity.id
_entity.type
_entity.pdbx_description
1 polymer ?
#
loop_
_entity_poly.entity_id
_entity_poly.type
_entity_poly.pdbx_seq_one_letter_code
_entity_poly.pdbx_strand_id
1 'polypeptide(L)'
;MAKQHSKPEPFCYHPDLLRPLGRYLDGLVARAVVSRDALIALYHHSYGWGAGDVIAVTGLNGLESQRIYKNFRRWRESGWQRTMDEVGLTKAELAELGNQQQRHRQRFNSDAERLIRVAQAHYRKSEPDHYPCLSRSQWGDMFTQGYGCDYRIWHLALCLDCMQTAWGLGSSGSLTGEKPRLELQVRP
;
A
#
# COMPACT_ATOMS: atom_id res chain seq x y z
N MET A 1 17.67 -22.29 2.74
CA MET A 1 17.91 -21.31 3.82
C MET A 1 16.90 -20.18 3.68
N ALA A 2 16.00 -20.01 4.65
CA ALA A 2 15.06 -18.90 4.66
C ALA A 2 15.86 -17.61 4.83
N LYS A 3 15.77 -16.67 3.88
CA LYS A 3 16.30 -15.32 4.05
C LYS A 3 15.60 -14.74 5.28
N GLN A 4 16.32 -14.64 6.40
CA GLN A 4 15.91 -13.79 7.51
C GLN A 4 15.98 -12.36 6.97
N HIS A 5 14.89 -11.90 6.37
CA HIS A 5 14.70 -10.49 6.09
C HIS A 5 14.71 -9.82 7.47
N SER A 6 15.82 -9.14 7.79
CA SER A 6 15.91 -8.20 8.89
C SER A 6 14.64 -7.37 8.86
N LYS A 7 13.78 -7.54 9.87
CA LYS A 7 12.60 -6.69 10.01
C LYS A 7 13.12 -5.26 9.98
N PRO A 8 12.66 -4.40 9.06
CA PRO A 8 13.08 -3.01 9.06
C PRO A 8 12.81 -2.44 10.45
N GLU A 9 13.79 -1.76 11.03
CA GLU A 9 13.62 -1.16 12.36
C GLU A 9 12.38 -0.26 12.33
N PRO A 10 11.45 -0.43 13.29
CA PRO A 10 10.29 0.45 13.39
C PRO A 10 10.77 1.89 13.44
N PHE A 11 10.04 2.81 12.80
CA PHE A 11 10.40 4.23 12.75
C PHE A 11 10.09 4.91 14.10
N CYS A 12 10.69 4.42 15.18
CA CYS A 12 10.33 4.70 16.57
C CYS A 12 10.71 6.11 17.06
N TYR A 13 11.42 6.91 16.26
CA TYR A 13 11.90 8.23 16.64
C TYR A 13 11.08 9.41 16.11
N HIS A 14 10.03 9.18 15.30
CA HIS A 14 9.21 10.27 14.79
C HIS A 14 8.01 10.55 15.71
N PRO A 15 7.86 11.75 16.28
CA PRO A 15 6.84 12.05 17.29
C PRO A 15 5.41 11.74 16.83
N ASP A 16 5.11 11.97 15.55
CA ASP A 16 3.78 11.69 15.00
C ASP A 16 3.49 10.19 14.83
N LEU A 17 4.51 9.34 14.84
CA LEU A 17 4.32 7.89 14.82
C LEU A 17 3.95 7.29 16.17
N LEU A 18 4.04 8.06 17.26
CA LEU A 18 3.56 7.64 18.58
C LEU A 18 2.03 7.74 18.68
N ARG A 19 1.38 8.50 17.79
CA ARG A 19 -0.08 8.64 17.74
C ARG A 19 -0.72 7.40 17.10
N PRO A 20 -1.99 7.08 17.41
CA PRO A 20 -2.68 5.92 16.83
C PRO A 20 -2.64 5.85 15.30
N LEU A 21 -2.85 6.97 14.60
CA LEU A 21 -2.78 7.03 13.14
C LEU A 21 -1.37 6.72 12.62
N GLY A 22 -0.35 7.26 13.29
CA GLY A 22 1.04 7.00 12.97
C GLY A 22 1.42 5.53 13.15
N ARG A 23 1.13 4.94 14.32
CA ARG A 23 1.35 3.51 14.58
C ARG A 23 0.61 2.62 13.58
N TYR A 24 -0.61 2.98 13.21
CA TYR A 24 -1.39 2.28 12.20
C TYR A 24 -0.68 2.26 10.85
N LEU A 25 -0.24 3.41 10.35
CA LEU A 25 0.44 3.53 9.07
C LEU A 25 1.81 2.86 9.06
N ASP A 26 2.60 3.07 10.12
CA ASP A 26 3.90 2.43 10.30
C ASP A 26 3.76 0.91 10.28
N GLY A 27 2.85 0.37 11.09
CA GLY A 27 2.57 -1.06 11.16
C GLY A 27 2.10 -1.66 9.85
N LEU A 28 1.22 -0.97 9.11
CA LEU A 28 0.77 -1.40 7.79
C LEU A 28 1.93 -1.47 6.79
N VAL A 29 2.72 -0.39 6.69
CA VAL A 29 3.82 -0.31 5.72
C VAL A 29 4.94 -1.29 6.09
N ALA A 30 5.31 -1.38 7.37
CA ALA A 30 6.28 -2.36 7.87
C ALA A 30 5.86 -3.80 7.53
N ARG A 31 4.57 -4.12 7.72
CA ARG A 31 4.05 -5.45 7.40
C ARG A 31 4.04 -5.71 5.89
N ALA A 32 3.74 -4.69 5.07
CA ALA A 32 3.76 -4.79 3.60
C ALA A 32 5.14 -5.13 3.04
N VAL A 33 6.23 -4.76 3.72
CA VAL A 33 7.60 -5.12 3.32
C VAL A 33 7.85 -6.64 3.37
N VAL A 34 7.19 -7.34 4.31
CA VAL A 34 7.46 -8.77 4.58
C VAL A 34 6.28 -9.70 4.29
N SER A 35 5.11 -9.16 3.96
CA SER A 35 3.89 -9.94 3.70
C SER A 35 3.25 -9.51 2.40
N ARG A 36 3.13 -10.46 1.45
CA ARG A 36 2.44 -10.21 0.18
C ARG A 36 0.96 -9.88 0.39
N ASP A 37 0.30 -10.50 1.37
CA ASP A 37 -1.10 -10.20 1.70
C ASP A 37 -1.27 -8.72 2.09
N ALA A 38 -0.37 -8.23 2.96
CA ALA A 38 -0.38 -6.84 3.39
C ALA A 38 0.03 -5.86 2.29
N LEU A 39 1.00 -6.23 1.45
CA LEU A 39 1.41 -5.43 0.30
C LEU A 39 0.25 -5.20 -0.67
N ILE A 40 -0.48 -6.26 -1.00
CA ILE A 40 -1.66 -6.16 -1.87
C ILE A 40 -2.76 -5.36 -1.17
N ALA A 41 -2.98 -5.59 0.12
CA ALA A 41 -3.96 -4.83 0.89
C ALA A 41 -3.60 -3.34 1.07
N LEU A 42 -2.33 -2.97 0.92
CA LEU A 42 -1.89 -1.58 1.00
C LEU A 42 -2.54 -0.71 -0.08
N TYR A 43 -2.90 -1.28 -1.23
CA TYR A 43 -3.67 -0.57 -2.26
C TYR A 43 -5.06 -0.17 -1.77
N HIS A 44 -5.74 -1.06 -1.04
CA HIS A 44 -7.02 -0.74 -0.40
C HIS A 44 -6.83 0.27 0.72
N HIS A 45 -5.87 0.01 1.60
CA HIS A 45 -5.66 0.87 2.76
C HIS A 45 -5.20 2.27 2.37
N SER A 46 -4.42 2.45 1.31
CA SER A 46 -3.88 3.76 0.91
C SER A 46 -4.74 4.48 -0.13
N TYR A 47 -5.43 3.75 -1.01
CA TYR A 47 -6.09 4.32 -2.19
C TYR A 47 -7.57 3.92 -2.33
N GLY A 48 -8.10 3.09 -1.41
CA GLY A 48 -9.47 2.58 -1.49
C GLY A 48 -9.71 1.57 -2.62
N TRP A 49 -8.63 0.98 -3.16
CA TRP A 49 -8.70 0.13 -4.35
C TRP A 49 -8.95 -1.34 -4.04
N GLY A 50 -9.83 -1.95 -4.82
CA GLY A 50 -10.12 -3.37 -4.77
C GLY A 50 -9.18 -4.21 -5.65
N ALA A 51 -9.36 -5.52 -5.61
CA ALA A 51 -8.56 -6.46 -6.40
C ALA A 51 -8.57 -6.15 -7.90
N GLY A 52 -9.72 -5.74 -8.46
CA GLY A 52 -9.85 -5.39 -9.87
C GLY A 52 -8.99 -4.19 -10.26
N ASP A 53 -9.00 -3.13 -9.44
CA ASP A 53 -8.19 -1.93 -9.65
C ASP A 53 -6.70 -2.26 -9.59
N VAL A 54 -6.29 -3.09 -8.61
CA VAL A 54 -4.91 -3.57 -8.48
C VAL A 54 -4.49 -4.37 -9.71
N ILE A 55 -5.32 -5.28 -10.20
CA ILE A 55 -5.03 -6.07 -11.40
C ILE A 55 -4.88 -5.15 -12.62
N ALA A 56 -5.79 -4.20 -12.80
CA ALA A 56 -5.76 -3.27 -13.92
C ALA A 56 -4.53 -2.36 -13.89
N VAL A 57 -4.23 -1.74 -12.75
CA VAL A 57 -3.09 -0.81 -12.65
C VAL A 57 -1.75 -1.52 -12.76
N THR A 58 -1.66 -2.79 -12.37
CA THR A 58 -0.43 -3.58 -12.46
C THR A 58 -0.30 -4.36 -13.76
N GLY A 59 -1.34 -4.39 -14.60
CA GLY A 59 -1.35 -5.11 -15.88
C GLY A 59 -1.15 -6.62 -15.72
N LEU A 60 -1.56 -7.19 -14.58
CA LEU A 60 -1.44 -8.62 -14.30
C LEU A 60 -2.56 -9.41 -14.99
N ASN A 61 -2.28 -10.64 -15.37
CA ASN A 61 -3.25 -11.52 -16.00
C ASN A 61 -3.19 -12.96 -15.45
N GLY A 62 -4.19 -13.77 -15.83
CA GLY A 62 -4.23 -15.20 -15.54
C GLY A 62 -4.08 -15.56 -14.05
N LEU A 63 -3.06 -16.38 -13.74
CA LEU A 63 -2.81 -16.89 -12.40
C LEU A 63 -2.43 -15.79 -11.39
N GLU A 64 -1.81 -14.70 -11.85
CA GLU A 64 -1.41 -13.59 -10.98
C GLU A 64 -2.64 -12.82 -10.47
N SER A 65 -3.62 -12.59 -11.35
CA SER A 65 -4.89 -11.98 -10.98
C SER A 65 -5.64 -12.79 -9.91
N GLN A 66 -5.65 -14.12 -10.03
CA GLN A 66 -6.26 -15.00 -9.02
C GLN A 66 -5.54 -14.94 -7.66
N ARG A 67 -4.22 -14.71 -7.66
CA ARG A 67 -3.46 -14.52 -6.41
C ARG A 67 -3.87 -13.23 -5.71
N ILE A 68 -4.07 -12.12 -6.42
CA ILE A 68 -4.53 -10.84 -5.86
C ILE A 68 -5.82 -11.02 -5.05
N TYR A 69 -6.84 -11.68 -5.61
CA TYR A 69 -8.08 -11.96 -4.88
C TYR A 69 -7.86 -12.79 -3.60
N LYS A 70 -7.01 -13.82 -3.67
CA LYS A 70 -6.67 -14.65 -2.50
C LYS A 70 -5.93 -13.84 -1.43
N ASN A 71 -5.01 -12.95 -1.83
CA ASN A 71 -4.28 -12.08 -0.91
C ASN A 71 -5.24 -11.15 -0.14
N PHE A 72 -6.16 -10.48 -0.86
CA PHE A 72 -7.21 -9.66 -0.23
C PHE A 72 -8.07 -10.45 0.77
N ARG A 73 -8.49 -11.65 0.37
CA ARG A 73 -9.32 -12.51 1.22
C ARG A 73 -8.60 -12.89 2.52
N ARG A 74 -7.36 -13.40 2.43
CA ARG A 74 -6.56 -13.78 3.62
C ARG A 74 -6.30 -12.59 4.53
N TRP A 75 -6.05 -11.43 3.94
CA TRP A 75 -5.87 -10.19 4.68
C TRP A 75 -7.13 -9.85 5.50
N ARG A 76 -8.30 -9.85 4.86
CA ARG A 76 -9.58 -9.56 5.52
C ARG A 76 -9.94 -10.59 6.60
N GLU A 77 -9.74 -11.87 6.32
CA GLU A 77 -10.14 -12.96 7.23
C GLU A 77 -9.33 -12.96 8.53
N SER A 78 -8.03 -12.63 8.48
CA SER A 78 -7.18 -12.69 9.68
C SER A 78 -5.92 -11.83 9.64
N GLY A 79 -5.41 -11.47 8.44
CA GLY A 79 -4.15 -10.75 8.32
C GLY A 79 -4.20 -9.35 8.94
N TRP A 80 -5.30 -8.62 8.71
CA TRP A 80 -5.50 -7.28 9.24
C TRP A 80 -5.53 -7.27 10.77
N GLN A 81 -6.39 -8.09 11.39
CA GLN A 81 -6.54 -8.14 12.84
C GLN A 81 -5.23 -8.52 13.52
N ARG A 82 -4.55 -9.58 13.03
CA ARG A 82 -3.23 -9.98 13.56
C ARG A 82 -2.21 -8.84 13.50
N THR A 83 -2.18 -8.10 12.38
CA THR A 83 -1.27 -6.96 12.24
C THR A 83 -1.59 -5.86 13.23
N MET A 84 -2.87 -5.52 13.42
CA MET A 84 -3.26 -4.49 14.40
C MET A 84 -2.94 -4.91 15.84
N ASP A 85 -3.12 -6.18 16.17
CA ASP A 85 -2.78 -6.75 17.48
C ASP A 85 -1.27 -6.69 17.74
N GLU A 86 -0.44 -7.06 16.76
CA GLU A 86 1.03 -7.01 16.85
C GLU A 86 1.57 -5.58 16.99
N VAL A 87 0.92 -4.61 16.34
CA VAL A 87 1.23 -3.18 16.47
C VAL A 87 0.80 -2.62 17.83
N GLY A 88 -0.06 -3.33 18.56
CA GLY A 88 -0.60 -2.90 19.84
C GLY A 88 -1.66 -1.80 19.71
N LEU A 89 -2.45 -1.81 18.63
CA LEU A 89 -3.61 -0.93 18.48
C LEU A 89 -4.84 -1.56 19.12
N THR A 90 -5.41 -0.86 20.10
CA THR A 90 -6.62 -1.30 20.78
C THR A 90 -7.85 -1.15 19.90
N LYS A 91 -8.90 -1.90 20.20
CA LYS A 91 -10.20 -1.76 19.52
C LYS A 91 -10.78 -0.34 19.62
N ALA A 92 -10.56 0.33 20.76
CA ALA A 92 -11.02 1.70 20.98
C ALA A 92 -10.28 2.70 20.07
N GLU A 93 -8.96 2.55 19.93
CA GLU A 93 -8.16 3.39 19.03
C GLU A 93 -8.55 3.18 17.56
N LEU A 94 -8.78 1.93 17.15
CA LEU A 94 -9.25 1.63 15.78
C LEU A 94 -10.65 2.19 15.49
N ALA A 95 -11.54 2.16 16.48
CA ALA A 95 -12.85 2.78 16.36
C ALA A 95 -12.74 4.31 16.25
N GLU A 96 -11.85 4.92 17.03
CA GLU A 96 -11.62 6.36 16.99
C GLU A 96 -11.00 6.82 15.67
N LEU A 97 -10.06 6.06 15.10
CA LEU A 97 -9.55 6.31 13.75
C LEU A 97 -10.68 6.27 12.70
N GLY A 98 -11.58 5.29 12.80
CA GLY A 98 -12.76 5.22 11.94
C GLY A 98 -13.70 6.43 12.12
N ASN A 99 -13.93 6.87 13.35
CA ASN A 99 -14.73 8.07 13.64
C ASN A 99 -14.10 9.34 13.06
N GLN A 100 -12.78 9.50 13.18
CA GLN A 100 -12.04 10.63 12.63
C GLN A 100 -12.09 10.64 11.10
N GLN A 101 -11.93 9.49 10.47
CA GLN A 101 -12.07 9.33 9.02
C GLN A 101 -13.46 9.79 8.54
N GLN A 102 -14.52 9.47 9.28
CA GLN A 102 -15.89 9.85 8.93
C GLN A 102 -16.18 11.33 9.21
N ARG A 103 -15.82 11.85 10.38
CA ARG A 103 -16.15 13.23 10.83
C ARG A 103 -15.26 14.30 10.22
N HIS A 104 -14.00 13.98 9.95
CA HIS A 104 -12.96 14.94 9.54
C HIS A 104 -12.14 14.41 8.35
N ARG A 105 -12.80 13.82 7.36
CA ARG A 105 -12.18 13.10 6.23
C ARG A 105 -11.02 13.85 5.57
N GLN A 106 -11.19 15.13 5.26
CA GLN A 106 -10.14 15.92 4.59
C GLN A 106 -8.88 16.08 5.46
N ARG A 107 -9.05 16.46 6.73
CA ARG A 107 -7.94 16.60 7.68
C ARG A 107 -7.27 15.27 7.95
N PHE A 108 -8.07 14.22 8.16
CA PHE A 108 -7.60 12.86 8.38
C PHE A 108 -6.75 12.35 7.20
N ASN A 109 -7.24 12.52 5.97
CA ASN A 109 -6.49 12.11 4.78
C ASN A 109 -5.23 12.96 4.57
N SER A 110 -5.25 14.25 4.92
CA SER A 110 -4.06 15.12 4.82
C SER A 110 -2.98 14.68 5.82
N ASP A 111 -3.37 14.38 7.07
CA ASP A 111 -2.46 13.86 8.09
C ASP A 111 -1.93 12.48 7.70
N ALA A 112 -2.81 11.62 7.18
CA ALA A 112 -2.45 10.30 6.69
C ALA A 112 -1.49 10.37 5.50
N GLU A 113 -1.70 11.29 4.55
CA GLU A 113 -0.82 11.46 3.40
C GLU A 113 0.59 11.87 3.82
N ARG A 114 0.70 12.85 4.72
CA ARG A 114 2.01 13.26 5.24
C ARG A 114 2.73 12.09 5.90
N LEU A 115 2.03 11.31 6.73
CA LEU A 115 2.61 10.18 7.45
C LEU A 115 2.93 8.99 6.53
N ILE A 116 2.07 8.69 5.56
CA ILE A 116 2.32 7.58 4.63
C ILE A 116 3.55 7.89 3.77
N ARG A 117 3.74 9.14 3.34
CA ARG A 117 4.91 9.53 2.53
C ARG A 117 6.18 9.34 3.33
N VAL A 118 6.16 9.68 4.62
CA VAL A 118 7.29 9.44 5.54
C VAL A 118 7.54 7.93 5.72
N ALA A 119 6.51 7.15 6.02
CA ALA A 119 6.63 5.70 6.19
C ALA A 119 7.10 5.01 4.90
N GLN A 120 6.52 5.35 3.76
CA GLN A 120 6.93 4.85 2.44
C GLN A 120 8.39 5.21 2.15
N ALA A 121 8.84 6.43 2.44
CA ALA A 121 10.23 6.82 2.28
C ALA A 121 11.19 6.05 3.19
N HIS A 122 10.77 5.71 4.42
CA HIS A 122 11.53 4.89 5.36
C HIS A 122 11.66 3.45 4.88
N TYR A 123 10.52 2.79 4.63
CA TYR A 123 10.48 1.38 4.25
C TYR A 123 10.89 1.09 2.80
N ARG A 124 10.93 2.13 1.94
CA ARG A 124 11.55 2.06 0.61
C ARG A 124 13.06 1.83 0.67
N LYS A 125 13.73 2.15 1.79
CA LYS A 125 15.19 1.97 1.97
C LYS A 125 15.61 0.54 2.31
N SER A 126 14.70 -0.42 2.31
CA SER A 126 15.03 -1.83 2.50
C SER A 126 15.27 -2.47 1.12
N GLU A 127 16.45 -3.03 0.96
CA GLU A 127 17.08 -3.44 -0.30
C GLU A 127 16.21 -4.15 -1.36
N PRO A 128 16.62 -3.99 -2.64
CA PRO A 128 17.77 -3.19 -3.07
C PRO A 128 17.39 -1.72 -3.29
N ASP A 129 18.39 -0.83 -3.18
CA ASP A 129 18.38 0.60 -3.53
C ASP A 129 18.05 0.91 -5.02
N HIS A 130 17.23 0.09 -5.69
CA HIS A 130 17.11 0.05 -7.14
C HIS A 130 15.68 0.19 -7.67
N TYR A 131 14.82 0.81 -6.89
CA TYR A 131 13.46 1.10 -7.30
C TYR A 131 13.23 2.60 -7.47
N PRO A 132 13.98 3.26 -8.39
CA PRO A 132 13.81 4.68 -8.66
C PRO A 132 12.42 4.92 -9.23
N CYS A 133 11.79 6.03 -8.85
CA CYS A 133 10.60 6.48 -9.54
C CYS A 133 10.89 6.56 -11.05
N LEU A 134 10.06 5.90 -11.85
CA LEU A 134 10.23 5.88 -13.30
C LEU A 134 9.45 7.02 -13.95
N SER A 135 10.00 7.54 -15.03
CA SER A 135 9.26 8.41 -15.95
C SER A 135 8.10 7.66 -16.60
N ARG A 136 7.13 8.41 -17.16
CA ARG A 136 5.98 7.80 -17.85
C ARG A 136 6.38 6.90 -19.02
N SER A 137 7.41 7.26 -19.78
CA SER A 137 7.93 6.42 -20.88
C SER A 137 8.49 5.10 -20.37
N GLN A 138 9.33 5.14 -19.34
CA GLN A 138 9.89 3.94 -18.72
C GLN A 138 8.82 3.01 -18.12
N TRP A 139 7.77 3.57 -17.51
CA TRP A 139 6.61 2.77 -17.11
C TRP A 139 5.93 2.16 -18.34
N GLY A 140 5.66 2.95 -19.38
CA GLY A 140 5.03 2.50 -20.62
C GLY A 140 5.77 1.31 -21.24
N ASP A 141 7.09 1.43 -21.40
CA ASP A 141 7.96 0.38 -21.92
C ASP A 141 7.84 -0.90 -21.09
N MET A 142 7.84 -0.77 -19.76
CA MET A 142 7.69 -1.91 -18.85
C MET A 142 6.33 -2.61 -19.00
N PHE A 143 5.24 -1.84 -19.13
CA PHE A 143 3.91 -2.41 -19.38
C PHE A 143 3.82 -3.11 -20.73
N THR A 144 4.32 -2.47 -21.79
CA THR A 144 4.29 -3.00 -23.16
C THR A 144 5.14 -4.26 -23.31
N GLN A 145 6.32 -4.30 -22.72
CA GLN A 145 7.23 -5.44 -22.80
C GLN A 145 6.89 -6.55 -21.78
N GLY A 146 5.99 -6.29 -20.83
CA GLY A 146 5.48 -7.29 -19.90
C GLY A 146 6.47 -7.75 -18.81
N TYR A 147 7.56 -7.00 -18.57
CA TYR A 147 8.50 -7.30 -17.48
C TYR A 147 8.18 -6.49 -16.22
N GLY A 148 8.88 -6.78 -15.12
CA GLY A 148 8.80 -5.95 -13.90
C GLY A 148 7.47 -6.09 -13.12
N CYS A 149 6.76 -7.21 -13.20
CA CYS A 149 5.52 -7.45 -12.45
C CYS A 149 5.67 -7.19 -10.95
N ASP A 150 6.69 -7.78 -10.31
CA ASP A 150 6.91 -7.58 -8.88
C ASP A 150 7.28 -6.14 -8.54
N TYR A 151 8.02 -5.47 -9.42
CA TYR A 151 8.33 -4.06 -9.28
C TYR A 151 7.06 -3.20 -9.32
N ARG A 152 6.17 -3.42 -10.30
CA ARG A 152 4.89 -2.72 -10.41
C ARG A 152 4.06 -2.90 -9.14
N ILE A 153 3.91 -4.14 -8.66
CA ILE A 153 3.11 -4.44 -7.46
C ILE A 153 3.70 -3.77 -6.22
N TRP A 154 5.02 -3.83 -6.04
CA TRP A 154 5.63 -3.30 -4.82
C TRP A 154 5.73 -1.77 -4.84
N HIS A 155 6.22 -1.22 -5.95
CA HIS A 155 6.52 0.21 -6.05
C HIS A 155 5.26 1.07 -6.11
N LEU A 156 4.23 0.63 -6.86
CA LEU A 156 3.00 1.41 -6.99
C LEU A 156 2.23 1.44 -5.67
N ALA A 157 2.22 0.34 -4.89
CA ALA A 157 1.63 0.33 -3.55
C ALA A 157 2.22 1.41 -2.64
N LEU A 158 3.53 1.65 -2.77
CA LEU A 158 4.32 2.52 -1.89
C LEU A 158 4.59 3.91 -2.49
N CYS A 159 3.98 4.29 -3.61
CA CYS A 159 4.27 5.56 -4.26
C CYS A 159 3.10 6.12 -5.04
N LEU A 160 2.42 7.08 -4.43
CA LEU A 160 1.31 7.77 -5.06
C LEU A 160 1.73 8.44 -6.38
N ASP A 161 2.90 9.08 -6.42
CA ASP A 161 3.34 9.83 -7.60
C ASP A 161 3.60 8.88 -8.80
N CYS A 162 4.22 7.72 -8.56
CA CYS A 162 4.37 6.69 -9.59
C CYS A 162 3.06 5.98 -9.91
N MET A 163 2.18 5.75 -8.93
CA MET A 163 0.83 5.25 -9.17
C MET A 163 0.08 6.15 -10.16
N GLN A 164 0.11 7.45 -9.91
CA GLN A 164 -0.49 8.48 -10.74
C GLN A 164 0.17 8.57 -12.14
N THR A 165 1.47 8.33 -12.22
CA THR A 165 2.22 8.35 -13.49
C THR A 165 1.92 7.11 -14.33
N ALA A 166 1.84 5.94 -13.69
CA ALA A 166 1.56 4.65 -14.30
C ALA A 166 0.06 4.43 -14.58
N TRP A 167 -0.81 5.24 -13.98
CA TRP A 167 -2.26 5.20 -14.21
C TRP A 167 -2.57 5.31 -15.70
N GLY A 168 -3.25 4.29 -16.21
CA GLY A 168 -3.68 4.16 -17.60
C GLY A 168 -2.69 3.51 -18.53
N LEU A 169 -1.52 3.10 -18.05
CA LEU A 169 -0.55 2.33 -18.84
C LEU A 169 -0.81 0.82 -18.77
N GLY A 170 -1.38 0.33 -17.66
CA GLY A 170 -1.69 -1.09 -17.46
C GLY A 170 -3.03 -1.56 -18.03
N SER A 171 -3.88 -0.63 -18.46
CA SER A 171 -5.24 -0.93 -18.88
C SER A 171 -5.36 -0.90 -20.41
N SER A 172 -5.60 -2.05 -21.03
CA SER A 172 -6.10 -2.15 -22.41
C SER A 172 -7.61 -1.83 -22.53
N GLY A 173 -8.22 -1.31 -21.46
CA GLY A 173 -9.62 -0.90 -21.38
C GLY A 173 -9.81 0.33 -20.51
N SER A 174 -10.90 1.06 -20.75
CA SER A 174 -11.23 2.35 -20.13
C SER A 174 -11.08 2.32 -18.61
N LEU A 175 -10.15 3.13 -18.09
CA LEU A 175 -10.19 3.55 -16.70
C LEU A 175 -11.41 4.45 -16.53
N THR A 176 -12.52 3.88 -16.07
CA THR A 176 -13.73 4.65 -15.74
C THR A 176 -13.59 5.43 -14.42
N GLY A 177 -12.39 5.47 -13.83
CA GLY A 177 -12.13 6.01 -12.50
C GLY A 177 -11.32 7.32 -12.50
N GLU A 178 -11.49 8.07 -11.41
CA GLU A 178 -10.66 9.22 -11.07
C GLU A 178 -9.18 8.81 -10.91
N LYS A 179 -8.27 9.75 -11.16
CA LYS A 179 -6.83 9.57 -10.91
C LYS A 179 -6.61 9.14 -9.45
N PRO A 180 -5.70 8.18 -9.17
CA PRO A 180 -5.41 7.72 -7.82
C PRO A 180 -5.14 8.88 -6.88
N ARG A 181 -5.84 8.87 -5.74
CA ARG A 181 -5.62 9.79 -4.62
C ARG A 181 -5.46 8.98 -3.35
N LEU A 182 -4.81 9.58 -2.36
CA LEU A 182 -4.74 8.96 -1.05
C LEU A 182 -6.10 9.03 -0.38
N GLU A 183 -6.63 7.87 -0.04
CA GLU A 183 -7.89 7.73 0.66
C GLU A 183 -7.74 6.60 1.67
N LEU A 184 -7.36 6.98 2.90
CA LEU A 184 -7.00 5.99 3.90
C LEU A 184 -8.23 5.18 4.32
N GLN A 185 -8.19 3.87 4.16
CA GLN A 185 -9.21 2.96 4.68
C GLN A 185 -8.71 2.29 5.94
N VAL A 186 -9.34 2.53 7.10
CA VAL A 186 -8.89 1.90 8.35
C VAL A 186 -9.20 0.39 8.36
N ARG A 187 -10.34 0.00 7.77
CA ARG A 187 -10.86 -1.38 7.75
C ARG A 187 -10.76 -2.01 6.34
N PRO A 188 -10.54 -3.34 6.23
CA PRO A 188 -10.43 -4.09 4.97
C PRO A 188 -11.77 -4.46 4.31
#